data_AF-A0A485D3Q1-F1
#
_entry.id   AF-A0A485D3Q1-F1
#
_cell.length_a   1.000
_cell.length_b   1.000
_cell.length_c   1.000
_cell.angle_alpha   90.00
_cell.angle_beta   90.00
_cell.angle_gamma   90.00
#
_symmetry.space_group_name_H-M   'P 1'
#
loop_
_entity.id
_entity.type
_entity.pdbx_description
1 polymer ?
#
loop_
_entity_poly.entity_id
_entity_poly.type
_entity_poly.pdbx_seq_one_letter_code
_entity_poly.pdbx_strand_id
1 'polypeptide(L)'
;MIQKLENDLSIELLDRSGHRAKFTDTGRMMLEKGRLLLNAAKDLEKQAVQLSSGWEKELAIALDDSFPFSALLPSIEAFYALNMQTRAELHSTTL
;
A
#
# COMPACT_ATOMS: atom_id res chain seq x y z
N MET A 1 24.23 -7.67 6.23
CA MET A 1 22.96 -8.35 5.87
C MET A 1 23.16 -9.50 4.89
N ILE A 2 23.88 -9.34 3.76
CA ILE A 2 24.11 -10.45 2.80
C ILE A 2 24.81 -11.65 3.45
N GLN A 3 25.85 -11.43 4.26
CA GLN A 3 26.59 -12.52 4.92
C GLN A 3 25.71 -13.37 5.85
N LYS A 4 24.72 -12.75 6.53
CA LYS A 4 23.78 -13.48 7.38
C LYS A 4 22.86 -14.36 6.54
N LEU A 5 22.36 -13.84 5.41
CA LEU A 5 21.54 -14.60 4.48
C LEU A 5 22.31 -15.78 3.86
N GLU A 6 23.58 -15.57 3.49
CA GLU A 6 24.49 -16.62 3.02
C GLU A 6 24.65 -17.72 4.08
N ASN A 7 24.84 -17.35 5.36
CA ASN A 7 24.98 -18.29 6.47
C ASN A 7 23.68 -19.06 6.76
N ASP A 8 22.55 -18.36 6.86
CA ASP A 8 21.25 -18.95 7.19
C ASP A 8 20.81 -19.97 6.13
N LEU A 9 21.22 -19.76 4.87
CA LEU A 9 20.88 -20.62 3.73
C LEU A 9 22.00 -21.57 3.31
N SER A 10 23.18 -21.48 3.92
CA SER A 10 24.38 -22.24 3.54
C SER A 10 24.73 -22.14 2.05
N ILE A 11 24.65 -20.92 1.48
CA ILE A 11 24.95 -20.63 0.07
C ILE A 11 25.89 -19.43 -0.07
N GLU A 12 26.65 -19.38 -1.16
CA GLU A 12 27.45 -18.21 -1.54
C GLU A 12 26.73 -17.42 -2.64
N LEU A 13 26.36 -16.17 -2.34
CA LEU A 13 25.66 -15.27 -3.25
C LEU A 13 26.64 -14.34 -3.98
N LEU A 14 27.78 -14.04 -3.37
CA LEU A 14 28.84 -13.21 -3.93
C LEU A 14 30.18 -13.95 -3.96
N ASP A 15 30.74 -14.11 -5.16
CA ASP A 15 32.13 -14.51 -5.35
C ASP A 15 33.04 -13.31 -5.07
N ARG A 16 33.96 -13.49 -4.12
CA ARG A 16 34.90 -12.47 -3.64
C ARG A 16 36.37 -12.85 -3.95
N SER A 17 36.61 -13.82 -4.83
CA SER A 17 37.97 -14.27 -5.20
C SER A 17 38.80 -13.21 -5.95
N GLY A 18 38.14 -12.26 -6.61
CA GLY A 18 38.79 -11.14 -7.31
C GLY A 18 38.74 -9.82 -6.53
N HIS A 19 39.31 -8.76 -7.14
CA HIS A 19 39.36 -7.42 -6.55
C HIS A 19 37.97 -6.76 -6.34
N ARG A 20 36.91 -7.33 -6.92
CA ARG A 20 35.53 -6.87 -6.78
C ARG A 20 34.60 -8.07 -6.62
N ALA A 21 33.69 -7.96 -5.66
CA ALA A 21 32.64 -8.96 -5.47
C ALA A 21 31.71 -9.01 -6.70
N LYS A 22 31.41 -10.21 -7.17
CA LYS A 22 30.46 -10.46 -8.27
C LYS A 22 29.40 -11.45 -7.80
N PHE A 23 28.18 -11.34 -8.33
CA PHE A 23 27.17 -12.36 -8.06
C PHE A 23 27.59 -13.71 -8.62
N THR A 24 27.41 -14.75 -7.82
CA THR A 24 27.35 -16.14 -8.28
C THR A 24 26.07 -16.34 -9.11
N ASP A 25 25.94 -17.49 -9.79
CA ASP A 25 24.70 -17.81 -10.50
C ASP A 25 23.51 -17.95 -9.55
N THR A 26 23.74 -18.58 -8.39
CA THR A 26 22.79 -18.61 -7.27
C THR A 26 22.44 -17.19 -6.80
N GLY A 27 23.44 -16.31 -6.68
CA GLY A 27 23.26 -14.90 -6.32
C GLY A 27 22.36 -14.14 -7.28
N ARG A 28 22.55 -14.33 -8.59
CA ARG A 28 21.71 -13.72 -9.64
C ARG A 28 20.27 -14.23 -9.58
N MET A 29 20.09 -15.54 -9.50
CA MET A 29 18.76 -16.16 -9.37
C MET A 29 18.04 -15.66 -8.12
N MET A 30 18.72 -15.65 -6.97
CA MET A 30 18.15 -15.20 -5.69
C MET A 30 17.73 -13.73 -5.74
N LEU A 31 18.52 -12.87 -6.39
CA LEU A 31 18.17 -11.46 -6.56
C LEU A 31 16.92 -11.28 -7.41
N GLU A 32 16.79 -12.03 -8.51
CA GLU A 32 15.61 -11.99 -9.39
C GLU A 32 14.36 -12.44 -8.63
N LYS A 33 14.38 -13.63 -8.04
CA LYS A 33 13.21 -14.18 -7.34
C LYS A 33 12.88 -13.44 -6.05
N GLY A 34 13.90 -13.01 -5.31
CA GLY A 34 13.74 -12.22 -4.10
C GLY A 34 13.05 -10.87 -4.34
N ARG A 35 13.34 -10.21 -5.47
CA ARG A 35 12.64 -8.97 -5.85
C ARG A 35 11.15 -9.20 -6.10
N LEU A 36 10.78 -10.30 -6.75
CA LEU A 36 9.38 -10.65 -6.96
C LEU A 36 8.64 -10.86 -5.63
N LEU A 37 9.26 -11.61 -4.71
CA LEU A 37 8.69 -11.84 -3.37
C LEU A 37 8.55 -10.55 -2.57
N LEU A 38 9.58 -9.68 -2.59
CA LEU A 38 9.53 -8.40 -1.90
C LEU A 38 8.42 -7.48 -2.44
N ASN A 39 8.23 -7.48 -3.77
CA ASN A 39 7.14 -6.71 -4.38
C ASN A 39 5.77 -7.26 -3.97
N ALA A 40 5.59 -8.57 -4.01
CA ALA A 40 4.34 -9.21 -3.56
C ALA A 40 4.04 -8.90 -2.09
N ALA A 41 5.04 -8.92 -1.21
CA ALA A 41 4.88 -8.57 0.19
C ALA A 41 4.48 -7.10 0.38
N LYS A 42 5.10 -6.17 -0.37
CA LYS A 42 4.72 -4.74 -0.34
C LYS A 42 3.31 -4.50 -0.85
N ASP A 43 2.89 -5.21 -1.89
CA ASP A 43 1.53 -5.08 -2.42
C ASP A 43 0.50 -5.65 -1.44
N LEU A 44 0.84 -6.74 -0.75
CA LEU A 44 0.01 -7.28 0.35
C LEU A 44 -0.07 -6.29 1.52
N GLU A 45 1.03 -5.67 1.91
CA GLU A 45 1.06 -4.65 2.96
C GLU A 45 0.16 -3.46 2.60
N LYS A 46 0.23 -2.96 1.36
CA LYS A 46 -0.66 -1.89 0.88
C LYS A 46 -2.14 -2.30 0.96
N GLN A 47 -2.46 -3.50 0.52
CA GLN A 47 -3.84 -4.03 0.58
C GLN A 47 -4.31 -4.17 2.02
N ALA A 48 -3.43 -4.66 2.92
CA ALA A 48 -3.73 -4.77 4.33
C ALA A 48 -3.97 -3.40 4.97
N VAL A 49 -3.16 -2.39 4.65
CA VAL A 49 -3.36 -1.00 5.12
C VAL A 49 -4.67 -0.43 4.57
N GLN A 50 -4.98 -0.67 3.30
CA GLN A 50 -6.27 -0.27 2.72
C GLN A 50 -7.44 -0.90 3.48
N LEU A 51 -7.37 -2.20 3.75
CA LEU A 51 -8.40 -2.93 4.48
C LEU A 51 -8.47 -2.54 5.96
N SER A 52 -7.32 -2.33 6.62
CA SER A 52 -7.21 -2.03 8.05
C SER A 52 -7.43 -0.57 8.39
N SER A 53 -7.47 0.32 7.39
CA SER A 53 -7.73 1.74 7.60
C SER A 53 -9.05 2.00 8.32
N GLY A 54 -9.97 1.03 8.34
CA GLY A 54 -11.17 1.06 9.18
C GLY A 54 -12.22 2.06 8.72
N TRP A 55 -11.96 2.76 7.62
CA TRP A 55 -12.90 3.64 6.97
C TRP A 55 -13.69 2.84 5.94
N GLU A 56 -15.02 2.94 6.02
CA GLU A 56 -15.91 2.44 4.99
C GLU A 56 -15.45 2.98 3.62
N LYS A 57 -15.52 2.16 2.57
CA LYS A 57 -15.15 2.60 1.21
C LYS A 57 -16.06 3.74 0.73
N GLU A 58 -17.29 3.75 1.23
CA GLU A 58 -18.35 4.69 0.87
C GLU A 58 -19.00 5.26 2.14
N LEU A 59 -19.21 6.57 2.16
CA LEU A 59 -19.96 7.30 3.17
C LEU A 59 -21.21 7.87 2.50
N ALA A 60 -22.36 7.23 2.68
CA ALA A 60 -23.63 7.72 2.17
C ALA A 60 -24.24 8.74 3.15
N ILE A 61 -24.56 9.93 2.66
CA ILE A 61 -25.17 11.03 3.40
C ILE A 61 -26.53 11.32 2.75
N ALA A 62 -27.61 11.06 3.48
CA ALA A 62 -28.95 11.46 3.08
C ALA A 62 -29.23 12.90 3.56
N LEU A 63 -29.65 13.76 2.65
CA LEU A 63 -30.03 15.14 2.91
C LEU A 63 -31.51 15.33 2.63
N ASP A 64 -32.20 16.06 3.48
CA ASP A 64 -33.55 16.53 3.18
C ASP A 64 -33.50 17.61 2.09
N ASP A 65 -34.50 17.65 1.20
CA ASP A 65 -34.58 18.64 0.11
C ASP A 65 -34.61 20.11 0.60
N SER A 66 -35.03 20.34 1.85
CA SER A 66 -34.99 21.67 2.49
C SER A 66 -33.60 22.10 2.97
N PHE A 67 -32.63 21.17 3.01
CA PHE A 67 -31.29 21.45 3.48
C PHE A 67 -30.44 22.17 2.41
N PRO A 68 -29.80 23.32 2.73
CA PRO A 68 -28.97 24.03 1.77
C PRO A 68 -27.65 23.29 1.52
N PHE A 69 -27.57 22.58 0.40
CA PHE A 69 -26.37 21.81 0.00
C PHE A 69 -25.06 22.61 0.08
N SER A 70 -25.11 23.91 -0.23
CA SER A 70 -23.96 24.80 -0.17
C SER A 70 -23.32 24.89 1.22
N ALA A 71 -24.09 24.68 2.29
CA ALA A 71 -23.58 24.69 3.66
C ALA A 71 -22.70 23.46 3.97
N LEU A 72 -22.81 22.38 3.19
CA LEU A 72 -22.05 21.15 3.39
C LEU A 72 -20.71 21.13 2.65
N LEU A 73 -20.55 21.98 1.62
CA LEU A 73 -19.34 22.03 0.80
C LEU A 73 -18.04 22.19 1.62
N PRO A 74 -17.94 23.08 2.63
CA PRO A 74 -16.72 23.22 3.41
C PRO A 74 -16.36 21.95 4.20
N SER A 75 -17.37 21.22 4.68
CA SER A 75 -17.17 19.95 5.39
C SER A 75 -16.74 18.83 4.46
N ILE A 76 -17.26 18.79 3.23
CA ILE A 76 -16.84 17.84 2.19
C ILE A 76 -15.39 18.12 1.76
N GLU A 77 -15.02 19.38 1.58
CA GLU A 77 -13.65 19.78 1.28
C GLU A 77 -12.68 19.38 2.40
N ALA A 78 -13.04 19.66 3.65
CA ALA A 78 -12.26 19.26 4.82
C ALA A 78 -12.12 17.73 4.92
N PHE A 79 -13.18 16.98 4.61
CA PHE A 79 -13.17 15.52 4.57
C PHE A 79 -12.18 14.98 3.53
N TYR A 80 -12.19 15.50 2.30
CA TYR A 80 -11.26 15.07 1.26
C TYR A 80 -9.81 15.50 1.53
N ALA A 81 -9.60 16.61 2.24
CA ALA A 81 -8.27 17.07 2.65
C ALA A 81 -7.58 16.10 3.63
N LEU A 82 -8.34 15.24 4.33
CA LEU A 82 -7.79 14.19 5.20
C LEU A 82 -7.13 13.04 4.41
N ASN A 83 -7.21 13.03 3.07
CA ASN A 83 -6.67 11.99 2.19
C ASN A 83 -7.14 10.57 2.55
N MET A 84 -8.33 10.46 3.13
CA MET A 84 -8.97 9.18 3.40
C MET A 84 -9.44 8.57 2.07
N GLN A 85 -9.26 7.26 1.90
CA GLN A 85 -9.71 6.55 0.69
C GLN A 85 -11.22 6.24 0.71
N THR A 86 -12.03 7.15 1.27
CA THR A 86 -13.49 7.02 1.39
C THR A 86 -14.17 7.98 0.42
N ARG A 87 -15.11 7.47 -0.37
CA ARG A 87 -15.95 8.26 -1.27
C ARG A 87 -17.22 8.71 -0.53
N ALA A 88 -17.53 10.00 -0.54
CA ALA A 88 -18.82 10.49 -0.06
C ALA A 88 -19.88 10.38 -1.18
N GLU A 89 -21.03 9.80 -0.88
CA GLU A 89 -22.21 9.77 -1.75
C GLU A 89 -23.33 10.57 -1.10
N LEU A 90 -23.95 11.48 -1.85
CA LEU A 90 -24.98 12.38 -1.34
C LEU A 90 -26.30 12.06 -2.04
N HIS A 91 -27.33 11.79 -1.25
CA HIS A 91 -28.67 11.47 -1.75
C HIS A 91 -29.65 12.48 -1.17
N SER A 92 -30.53 13.04 -2.01
CA SER A 92 -31.70 13.75 -1.49
C SER A 92 -32.79 12.75 -1.10
N THR A 93 -33.42 12.99 0.04
CA THR A 93 -34.61 12.29 0.52
C THR A 93 -35.74 13.28 0.64
N THR A 94 -36.90 12.91 0.08
CA THR A 94 -38.16 13.61 0.29
C THR A 94 -38.91 12.88 1.41
N LEU A 95 -39.16 13.55 2.54
CA LEU A 95 -40.02 13.05 3.61
C LEU A 95 -41.51 13.06 3.22
#